data_AF-A0A840V071-F1
#
_entry.id   AF-A0A840V071-F1
#
_cell.length_a   1.000
_cell.length_b   1.000
_cell.length_c   1.000
_cell.angle_alpha   90.00
_cell.angle_beta   90.00
_cell.angle_gamma   90.00
#
_symmetry.space_group_name_H-M   'P 1'
#
loop_
_entity.id
_entity.type
_entity.pdbx_description
1 polymer ?
#
loop_
_entity_poly.entity_id
_entity_poly.type
_entity_poly.pdbx_seq_one_letter_code
_entity_poly.pdbx_strand_id
1 'polypeptide(L)'
;MTLPKLELADLARAGHVTRWHSVRTSRDQTLAEHLFMVTRIANHLARDLFGPDLDDAALLRIMEYASLHDAPELLMGDLPSPLKRHIEAISGADNPVREIERQIAPWLEDMREDIRRRNPEHLVAIKLADLIDAILFIDHEGIGPHARAVCSGLHQIFGGKIDEAKDLYPGYPWDKAVSLLETLRQDTAAAQIAFERT
;
A
#
# COMPACT_ATOMS: atom_id res chain seq x y z
N MET A 1 -4.34 -10.24 28.78
CA MET A 1 -3.66 -8.93 28.95
C MET A 1 -4.07 -8.09 27.76
N THR A 2 -4.57 -6.88 27.96
CA THR A 2 -5.01 -6.00 26.87
C THR A 2 -3.83 -5.15 26.41
N LEU A 3 -3.53 -5.14 25.12
CA LEU A 3 -2.48 -4.27 24.56
C LEU A 3 -2.94 -2.80 24.50
N PRO A 4 -2.01 -1.83 24.60
CA PRO A 4 -2.34 -0.43 24.37
C PRO A 4 -2.69 -0.18 22.90
N LYS A 5 -3.55 0.81 22.65
CA LYS A 5 -3.90 1.26 21.30
C LYS A 5 -2.90 2.30 20.81
N LEU A 6 -2.67 2.37 19.50
CA LEU A 6 -1.85 3.46 18.93
C LEU A 6 -2.54 4.80 19.12
N GLU A 7 -1.75 5.81 19.47
CA GLU A 7 -2.18 7.20 19.54
C GLU A 7 -1.48 8.05 18.47
N LEU A 8 -1.92 9.30 18.31
CA LEU A 8 -1.31 10.23 17.34
C LEU A 8 0.20 10.44 17.58
N ALA A 9 0.64 10.41 18.85
CA ALA A 9 2.06 10.50 19.20
C ALA A 9 2.87 9.30 18.66
N ASP A 10 2.24 8.14 18.53
CA ASP A 10 2.84 6.96 17.93
C ASP A 10 2.97 7.16 16.42
N LEU A 11 1.91 7.59 15.74
CA LEU A 11 1.95 7.87 14.30
C LEU A 11 3.05 8.86 13.89
N ALA A 12 3.36 9.84 14.75
CA ALA A 12 4.47 10.78 14.52
C ALA A 12 5.85 10.11 14.36
N ARG A 13 6.00 8.85 14.83
CA ARG A 13 7.23 8.07 14.70
C ARG A 13 7.34 7.30 13.38
N ALA A 14 6.35 7.38 12.49
CA ALA A 14 6.39 6.71 11.18
C ALA A 14 7.60 7.15 10.33
N GLY A 15 8.14 8.35 10.56
CA GLY A 15 9.38 8.82 9.92
C GLY A 15 10.66 8.11 10.38
N HIS A 16 10.60 7.30 11.43
CA HIS A 16 11.76 6.56 11.96
C HIS A 16 11.73 5.07 11.62
N VAL A 17 10.57 4.54 11.25
CA VAL A 17 10.42 3.12 10.91
C VAL A 17 10.78 2.94 9.45
N THR A 18 11.77 2.09 9.17
CA THR A 18 12.23 1.82 7.81
C THR A 18 11.60 0.53 7.27
N ARG A 19 11.36 0.52 5.96
CA ARG A 19 10.88 -0.64 5.18
C ARG A 19 12.05 -1.33 4.48
N TRP A 20 11.78 -2.50 3.89
CA TRP A 20 12.73 -3.23 3.03
C TRP A 20 13.95 -3.83 3.75
N HIS A 21 13.92 -4.04 5.06
CA HIS A 21 15.06 -4.58 5.82
C HIS A 21 15.62 -5.93 5.32
N SER A 22 14.85 -6.69 4.52
CA SER A 22 15.26 -7.96 3.90
C SER A 22 15.85 -7.81 2.49
N VAL A 23 15.84 -6.60 1.91
CA VAL A 23 16.27 -6.31 0.56
C VAL A 23 17.30 -5.18 0.58
N ARG A 24 18.42 -5.35 -0.13
CA ARG A 24 19.42 -4.29 -0.22
C ARG A 24 18.89 -3.15 -1.10
N THR A 25 18.88 -1.94 -0.57
CA THR A 25 18.46 -0.72 -1.27
C THR A 25 19.55 0.36 -1.21
N SER A 26 19.54 1.34 -2.11
CA SER A 26 20.47 2.49 -2.13
C SER A 26 20.17 3.54 -1.08
N ARG A 27 18.91 3.62 -0.64
CA ARG A 27 18.45 4.39 0.51
C ARG A 27 17.33 3.65 1.21
N ASP A 28 17.00 4.09 2.41
CA ASP A 28 15.84 3.61 3.13
C ASP A 28 14.55 4.27 2.62
N GLN A 29 13.45 3.52 2.65
CA GLN A 29 12.10 4.08 2.63
C GLN A 29 11.61 4.12 4.07
N THR A 30 11.12 5.26 4.53
CA THR A 30 10.41 5.32 5.82
C THR A 30 8.95 4.90 5.65
N LEU A 31 8.32 4.42 6.72
CA LEU A 31 6.89 4.13 6.75
C LEU A 31 6.08 5.40 6.42
N ALA A 32 6.52 6.57 6.87
CA ALA A 32 5.88 7.85 6.54
C ALA A 32 5.93 8.16 5.03
N GLU A 33 7.07 7.96 4.37
CA GLU A 33 7.20 8.14 2.92
C GLU A 33 6.26 7.19 2.15
N HIS A 34 6.24 5.92 2.55
CA HIS A 34 5.34 4.93 1.99
C HIS A 34 3.86 5.33 2.15
N LEU A 35 3.41 5.62 3.37
CA LEU A 35 2.03 6.00 3.64
C LEU A 35 1.61 7.26 2.87
N PHE A 36 2.50 8.25 2.75
CA PHE A 36 2.26 9.43 1.93
C PHE A 36 2.07 9.06 0.45
N MET A 37 2.98 8.27 -0.11
CA MET A 37 2.92 7.89 -1.52
C MET A 37 1.68 7.04 -1.82
N VAL A 38 1.37 6.04 -1.01
CA VAL A 38 0.15 5.22 -1.16
C VAL A 38 -1.10 6.09 -1.10
N THR A 39 -1.17 7.05 -0.16
CA THR A 39 -2.31 7.99 -0.09
C THR A 39 -2.46 8.81 -1.36
N ARG A 40 -1.36 9.30 -1.95
CA ARG A 40 -1.40 10.13 -3.17
C ARG A 40 -1.73 9.31 -4.41
N ILE A 41 -1.15 8.12 -4.54
CA ILE A 41 -1.45 7.19 -5.62
C ILE A 41 -2.91 6.74 -5.52
N ALA A 42 -3.40 6.37 -4.33
CA ALA A 42 -4.79 5.97 -4.12
C ALA A 42 -5.78 7.09 -4.46
N ASN A 43 -5.49 8.35 -4.07
CA ASN A 43 -6.32 9.50 -4.43
C ASN A 43 -6.39 9.70 -5.96
N HIS A 44 -5.26 9.62 -6.66
CA HIS A 44 -5.24 9.75 -8.11
C HIS A 44 -5.98 8.60 -8.79
N LEU A 45 -5.63 7.36 -8.41
CA LEU A 45 -6.20 6.15 -8.98
C LEU A 45 -7.70 6.04 -8.74
N ALA A 46 -8.19 6.41 -7.55
CA ALA A 46 -9.62 6.39 -7.24
C ALA A 46 -10.42 7.31 -8.18
N ARG A 47 -9.94 8.53 -8.42
CA ARG A 47 -10.59 9.47 -9.36
C ARG A 47 -10.64 8.91 -10.77
N ASP A 48 -9.58 8.20 -11.15
CA ASP A 48 -9.46 7.60 -12.46
C ASP A 48 -10.37 6.39 -12.65
N LEU A 49 -10.46 5.53 -11.64
CA LEU A 49 -11.26 4.30 -11.67
C LEU A 49 -12.75 4.58 -11.51
N PHE A 50 -13.12 5.42 -10.55
CA PHE A 50 -14.50 5.58 -10.09
C PHE A 50 -15.16 6.83 -10.67
N GLY A 51 -14.38 7.82 -11.13
CA GLY A 51 -14.85 8.95 -11.90
C GLY A 51 -16.04 9.69 -11.24
N PRO A 52 -17.15 9.93 -11.98
CA PRO A 52 -18.33 10.61 -11.44
C PRO A 52 -19.02 9.90 -10.27
N ASP A 53 -18.84 8.59 -10.12
CA ASP A 53 -19.47 7.80 -9.04
C ASP A 53 -18.71 7.96 -7.72
N LEU A 54 -17.54 8.60 -7.73
CA LEU A 54 -16.74 8.88 -6.54
C LEU A 54 -17.18 10.19 -5.88
N ASP A 55 -17.93 10.08 -4.78
CA ASP A 55 -18.22 11.23 -3.93
C ASP A 55 -17.03 11.61 -3.03
N ASP A 56 -17.05 12.85 -2.53
CA ASP A 56 -15.97 13.38 -1.67
C ASP A 56 -15.79 12.57 -0.38
N ALA A 57 -16.88 12.00 0.14
CA ALA A 57 -16.83 11.20 1.36
C ALA A 57 -16.14 9.86 1.12
N ALA A 58 -16.35 9.24 -0.05
CA ALA A 58 -15.69 8.02 -0.49
C ALA A 58 -14.21 8.25 -0.75
N LEU A 59 -13.87 9.34 -1.43
CA LEU A 59 -12.48 9.71 -1.62
C LEU A 59 -11.77 9.98 -0.30
N LEU A 60 -12.41 10.70 0.64
CA LEU A 60 -11.86 10.92 1.98
C LEU A 60 -11.62 9.59 2.71
N ARG A 61 -12.58 8.66 2.68
CA ARG A 61 -12.42 7.31 3.27
C ARG A 61 -11.24 6.54 2.67
N ILE A 62 -11.09 6.58 1.34
CA ILE A 62 -9.95 5.96 0.63
C ILE A 62 -8.63 6.54 1.12
N MET A 63 -8.53 7.87 1.14
CA MET A 63 -7.31 8.57 1.54
C MET A 63 -6.98 8.35 3.01
N GLU A 64 -7.97 8.39 3.89
CA GLU A 64 -7.79 8.19 5.32
C GLU A 64 -7.30 6.76 5.61
N TYR A 65 -7.94 5.74 5.01
CA TYR A 65 -7.51 4.36 5.16
C TYR A 65 -6.10 4.13 4.57
N ALA A 66 -5.83 4.62 3.36
CA ALA A 66 -4.51 4.53 2.73
C ALA A 66 -3.40 5.12 3.61
N SER A 67 -3.69 6.24 4.28
CA SER A 67 -2.73 6.93 5.16
C SER A 67 -2.44 6.21 6.48
N LEU A 68 -3.21 5.18 6.82
CA LEU A 68 -3.12 4.44 8.08
C LEU A 68 -3.01 2.93 7.90
N HIS A 69 -3.05 2.41 6.67
CA HIS A 69 -3.22 0.97 6.41
C HIS A 69 -2.10 0.09 7.00
N ASP A 70 -0.88 0.63 7.08
CA ASP A 70 0.29 -0.01 7.69
C ASP A 70 0.66 0.61 9.06
N ALA A 71 -0.25 1.35 9.71
CA ALA A 71 -0.01 1.92 11.04
C ALA A 71 0.46 0.90 12.10
N PRO A 72 -0.01 -0.36 12.12
CA PRO A 72 0.52 -1.37 13.03
C PRO A 72 2.02 -1.66 12.88
N GLU A 73 2.60 -1.45 11.70
CA GLU A 73 4.03 -1.65 11.43
C GLU A 73 4.90 -0.68 12.23
N LEU A 74 4.32 0.38 12.78
CA LEU A 74 5.03 1.28 13.67
C LEU A 74 5.64 0.55 14.89
N LEU A 75 4.88 -0.38 15.49
CA LEU A 75 5.34 -1.14 16.65
C LEU A 75 5.95 -2.48 16.26
N MET A 76 5.47 -3.09 15.18
CA MET A 76 5.88 -4.44 14.79
C MET A 76 7.04 -4.47 13.78
N GLY A 77 7.37 -3.33 13.18
CA GLY A 77 8.24 -3.24 12.00
C GLY A 77 7.52 -3.69 10.72
N ASP A 78 8.10 -3.32 9.58
CA ASP A 78 7.70 -3.82 8.26
C ASP A 78 8.11 -5.29 8.12
N LEU A 79 7.23 -6.23 8.47
CA LEU A 79 7.50 -7.66 8.33
C LEU A 79 7.45 -8.08 6.85
N PRO A 80 8.42 -8.85 6.32
CA PRO A 80 8.43 -9.19 4.91
C PRO A 80 7.22 -10.04 4.55
N SER A 81 6.61 -9.77 3.40
CA SER A 81 5.45 -10.54 2.90
C SER A 81 5.64 -12.07 2.91
N PRO A 82 6.83 -12.64 2.57
CA PRO A 82 7.06 -14.08 2.71
C PRO A 82 6.92 -14.59 4.15
N LEU A 83 7.37 -13.83 5.14
CA LEU A 83 7.25 -14.18 6.56
C LEU A 83 5.80 -14.09 7.03
N LYS A 84 5.08 -13.00 6.71
CA LYS A 84 3.64 -12.86 7.03
C LYS A 84 2.84 -14.07 6.51
N ARG A 85 3.12 -14.53 5.28
CA ARG A 85 2.51 -15.74 4.70
C ARG A 85 2.86 -17.04 5.42
N HIS A 86 4.11 -17.22 5.85
CA HIS A 86 4.50 -18.41 6.62
C HIS A 86 3.85 -18.43 8.01
N ILE A 87 3.76 -17.28 8.68
CA ILE A 87 3.07 -17.17 9.96
C ILE A 87 1.59 -17.53 9.80
N GLU A 88 0.94 -17.04 8.74
CA GLU A 88 -0.46 -17.38 8.43
C GLU A 88 -0.64 -18.87 8.12
N ALA A 89 0.30 -19.49 7.38
CA ALA A 89 0.25 -20.93 7.08
C ALA A 89 0.43 -21.81 8.33
N ILE A 90 1.24 -21.37 9.30
CA ILE A 90 1.50 -22.11 10.55
C ILE A 90 0.35 -21.91 11.55
N SER A 91 -0.15 -20.68 11.67
CA SER A 91 -1.04 -20.27 12.76
C SER A 91 -2.52 -20.30 12.37
N GLY A 92 -2.82 -20.28 11.07
CA GLY A 92 -4.19 -20.27 10.55
C GLY A 92 -5.03 -19.13 11.13
N ALA A 93 -6.17 -19.48 11.72
CA ALA A 93 -7.08 -18.52 12.35
C ALA A 93 -6.49 -17.84 13.59
N ASP A 94 -5.56 -18.49 14.30
CA ASP A 94 -4.92 -18.00 15.52
C ASP A 94 -3.65 -17.19 15.20
N ASN A 95 -3.62 -16.47 14.07
CA ASN A 95 -2.47 -15.69 13.64
C ASN A 95 -2.15 -14.56 14.63
N PRO A 96 -1.03 -14.64 15.39
CA PRO A 96 -0.73 -13.68 16.44
C PRO A 96 -0.45 -12.28 15.91
N VAL A 97 0.05 -12.16 14.67
CA VAL A 97 0.30 -10.86 14.03
C VAL A 97 -1.04 -10.13 13.82
N ARG A 98 -2.03 -10.80 13.24
CA ARG A 98 -3.36 -10.22 13.03
C ARG A 98 -4.07 -9.89 14.33
N GLU A 99 -3.91 -10.73 15.34
CA GLU A 99 -4.49 -10.49 16.66
C GLU A 99 -3.88 -9.24 17.33
N ILE A 100 -2.55 -9.11 17.29
CA ILE A 100 -1.86 -7.92 17.80
C ILE A 100 -2.29 -6.68 17.01
N GLU A 101 -2.29 -6.73 15.68
CA GLU A 101 -2.77 -5.64 14.82
C GLU A 101 -4.17 -5.22 15.22
N ARG A 102 -5.10 -6.15 15.42
CA ARG A 102 -6.48 -5.85 15.84
C ARG A 102 -6.60 -5.26 17.23
N GLN A 103 -5.72 -5.62 18.17
CA GLN A 103 -5.73 -5.08 19.52
C GLN A 103 -5.13 -3.68 19.60
N ILE A 104 -3.99 -3.47 18.93
CA ILE A 104 -3.31 -2.17 18.94
C ILE A 104 -4.00 -1.19 17.99
N ALA A 105 -4.62 -1.71 16.93
CA ALA A 105 -5.27 -1.16 15.73
C ALA A 105 -6.80 -1.05 15.54
N PRO A 106 -7.71 -1.28 16.52
CA PRO A 106 -9.09 -1.70 16.21
C PRO A 106 -9.87 -0.80 15.23
N TRP A 107 -9.65 0.52 15.28
CA TRP A 107 -10.29 1.49 14.39
C TRP A 107 -9.88 1.32 12.93
N LEU A 108 -8.68 0.79 12.64
CA LEU A 108 -8.25 0.48 11.28
C LEU A 108 -9.05 -0.68 10.69
N GLU A 109 -9.34 -1.70 11.50
CA GLU A 109 -10.22 -2.80 11.08
C GLU A 109 -11.66 -2.29 10.90
N ASP A 110 -12.16 -1.43 11.80
CA ASP A 110 -13.47 -0.80 11.65
C ASP A 110 -13.58 0.01 10.35
N MET A 111 -12.56 0.80 10.00
CA MET A 111 -12.48 1.52 8.73
C MET A 111 -12.49 0.56 7.54
N ARG A 112 -11.70 -0.52 7.61
CA ARG A 112 -11.64 -1.53 6.56
C ARG A 112 -12.97 -2.22 6.35
N GLU A 113 -13.66 -2.61 7.43
CA GLU A 113 -14.99 -3.22 7.37
C GLU A 113 -16.04 -2.24 6.83
N ASP A 114 -15.96 -0.97 7.20
CA ASP A 114 -16.86 0.05 6.66
C ASP A 114 -16.70 0.22 5.14
N ILE A 115 -15.46 0.28 4.66
CA ILE A 115 -15.18 0.30 3.22
C ILE A 115 -15.66 -0.99 2.57
N ARG A 116 -15.33 -2.17 3.13
CA ARG A 116 -15.74 -3.47 2.59
C ARG A 116 -17.26 -3.58 2.43
N ARG A 117 -18.03 -3.06 3.38
CA ARG A 117 -19.49 -3.11 3.37
C ARG A 117 -20.10 -2.14 2.35
N ARG A 118 -19.51 -0.96 2.18
CA ARG A 118 -20.08 0.09 1.32
C ARG A 118 -19.61 -0.02 -0.14
N ASN A 119 -18.31 -0.16 -0.32
CA ASN A 119 -17.59 -0.05 -1.59
C ASN A 119 -16.33 -0.94 -1.55
N PRO A 120 -16.46 -2.27 -1.59
CA PRO A 120 -15.31 -3.17 -1.48
C PRO A 120 -14.27 -2.98 -2.59
N GLU A 121 -14.67 -2.50 -3.77
CA GLU A 121 -13.79 -2.10 -4.87
C GLU A 121 -12.76 -1.02 -4.46
N HIS A 122 -13.08 -0.17 -3.48
CA HIS A 122 -12.15 0.84 -2.98
C HIS A 122 -10.93 0.22 -2.27
N LEU A 123 -11.10 -0.92 -1.58
CA LEU A 123 -9.96 -1.63 -0.97
C LEU A 123 -9.02 -2.19 -2.04
N VAL A 124 -9.54 -2.55 -3.21
CA VAL A 124 -8.73 -2.99 -4.35
C VAL A 124 -7.89 -1.84 -4.88
N ALA A 125 -8.48 -0.65 -5.07
CA ALA A 125 -7.74 0.53 -5.50
C ALA A 125 -6.62 0.90 -4.51
N ILE A 126 -6.86 0.82 -3.20
CA ILE A 126 -5.84 1.08 -2.17
C ILE A 126 -4.74 0.01 -2.23
N LYS A 127 -5.10 -1.26 -2.44
CA LYS A 127 -4.10 -2.32 -2.58
C LYS A 127 -3.24 -2.17 -3.83
N LEU A 128 -3.83 -1.73 -4.94
CA LEU A 128 -3.09 -1.41 -6.16
C LEU A 128 -2.14 -0.24 -5.93
N ALA A 129 -2.57 0.79 -5.19
CA ALA A 129 -1.71 1.92 -4.83
C ALA A 129 -0.51 1.51 -3.97
N ASP A 130 -0.71 0.64 -2.98
CA ASP A 130 0.37 0.03 -2.17
C ASP A 130 1.37 -0.74 -3.04
N LEU A 131 0.88 -1.56 -3.98
CA LEU A 131 1.73 -2.29 -4.91
C LEU A 131 2.50 -1.37 -5.87
N ILE A 132 1.87 -0.29 -6.36
CA ILE A 132 2.53 0.69 -7.22
C ILE A 132 3.68 1.37 -6.48
N ASP A 133 3.46 1.84 -5.24
CA ASP A 133 4.55 2.43 -4.44
C ASP A 133 5.69 1.42 -4.22
N ALA A 134 5.35 0.18 -3.86
CA ALA A 134 6.34 -0.85 -3.63
C ALA A 134 7.17 -1.16 -4.89
N ILE A 135 6.53 -1.24 -6.07
CA ILE A 135 7.20 -1.44 -7.35
C ILE A 135 8.12 -0.27 -7.67
N LEU A 136 7.61 0.97 -7.59
CA LEU A 136 8.39 2.17 -7.89
C LEU A 136 9.63 2.23 -7.00
N PHE A 137 9.46 2.06 -5.68
CA PHE A 137 10.58 2.14 -4.76
C PHE A 137 11.66 1.10 -5.07
N ILE A 138 11.29 -0.17 -5.27
CA ILE A 138 12.29 -1.21 -5.50
C ILE A 138 12.92 -1.18 -6.89
N ASP A 139 12.19 -0.69 -7.90
CA ASP A 139 12.72 -0.49 -9.26
C ASP A 139 13.80 0.59 -9.26
N HIS A 140 13.62 1.65 -8.47
CA HIS A 140 14.58 2.76 -8.37
C HIS A 140 15.73 2.49 -7.40
N GLU A 141 15.42 1.98 -6.21
CA GLU A 141 16.40 1.91 -5.11
C GLU A 141 16.96 0.50 -4.90
N GLY A 142 16.38 -0.53 -5.52
CA GLY A 142 16.76 -1.92 -5.30
C GLY A 142 18.15 -2.28 -5.85
N ILE A 143 18.99 -2.89 -5.02
CA ILE A 143 20.36 -3.28 -5.40
C ILE A 143 20.51 -4.80 -5.52
N GLY A 144 20.92 -5.23 -6.71
CA GLY A 144 21.39 -6.60 -6.96
C GLY A 144 20.30 -7.59 -7.36
N PRO A 145 20.66 -8.89 -7.49
CA PRO A 145 19.76 -9.91 -8.03
C PRO A 145 18.50 -10.15 -7.19
N HIS A 146 18.62 -10.07 -5.85
CA HIS A 146 17.48 -10.30 -4.97
C HIS A 146 16.41 -9.21 -5.13
N ALA A 147 16.82 -7.93 -5.15
CA ALA A 147 15.90 -6.82 -5.37
C ALA A 147 15.15 -6.95 -6.71
N ARG A 148 15.84 -7.36 -7.78
CA ARG A 148 15.19 -7.63 -9.08
C ARG A 148 14.17 -8.77 -9.02
N ALA A 149 14.47 -9.83 -8.28
CA ALA A 149 13.53 -10.93 -8.08
C ALA A 149 12.29 -10.47 -7.29
N VAL A 150 12.48 -9.64 -6.26
CA VAL A 150 11.39 -9.04 -5.48
C VAL A 150 10.54 -8.11 -6.36
N CYS A 151 11.16 -7.23 -7.16
CA CYS A 151 10.47 -6.38 -8.12
C CYS A 151 9.62 -7.20 -9.11
N SER A 152 10.20 -8.24 -9.71
CA SER A 152 9.47 -9.14 -10.61
C SER A 152 8.28 -9.83 -9.93
N GLY A 153 8.44 -10.27 -8.67
CA GLY A 153 7.35 -10.83 -7.88
C GLY A 153 6.23 -9.82 -7.58
N LEU A 154 6.57 -8.56 -7.31
CA LEU A 154 5.59 -7.49 -7.11
C LEU A 154 4.79 -7.21 -8.38
N HIS A 155 5.44 -7.19 -9.55
CA HIS A 155 4.73 -7.07 -10.84
C HIS A 155 3.77 -8.23 -11.09
N GLN A 156 4.13 -9.47 -10.73
CA GLN A 156 3.24 -10.62 -10.83
C GLN A 156 2.02 -10.48 -9.91
N ILE A 157 2.23 -10.05 -8.66
CA ILE A 157 1.15 -9.82 -7.70
C ILE A 157 0.24 -8.69 -8.19
N PHE A 158 0.81 -7.62 -8.74
CA PHE A 158 0.08 -6.48 -9.29
C PHE A 158 -0.81 -6.90 -10.47
N GLY A 159 -0.25 -7.62 -11.46
CA GLY A 159 -1.02 -8.16 -12.58
C GLY A 159 -2.15 -9.07 -12.12
N GLY A 160 -1.86 -10.02 -11.23
CA GLY A 160 -2.89 -10.91 -10.68
C GLY A 160 -4.00 -10.18 -9.92
N LYS A 161 -3.67 -9.09 -9.21
CA LYS A 161 -4.67 -8.26 -8.54
C LYS A 161 -5.53 -7.45 -9.51
N ILE A 162 -4.99 -7.03 -10.65
CA ILE A 162 -5.78 -6.40 -11.71
C ILE A 162 -6.74 -7.40 -12.33
N ASP A 163 -6.28 -8.62 -12.63
CA ASP A 163 -7.13 -9.67 -13.20
C ASP A 163 -8.29 -10.01 -12.24
N GLU A 164 -7.99 -10.22 -10.95
CA GLU A 164 -9.00 -10.41 -9.91
C GLU A 164 -9.98 -9.23 -9.82
N ALA A 165 -9.48 -8.00 -9.94
CA ALA A 165 -10.32 -6.81 -9.91
C ALA A 165 -11.28 -6.73 -11.11
N LYS A 166 -10.81 -7.11 -12.30
CA LYS A 166 -11.63 -7.19 -13.52
C LYS A 166 -12.71 -8.27 -13.39
N ASP A 167 -12.40 -9.39 -12.76
CA ASP A 167 -13.36 -10.48 -12.54
C ASP A 167 -14.43 -10.09 -11.51
N LEU A 168 -14.03 -9.48 -10.40
CA LEU A 168 -14.95 -9.12 -9.30
C LEU A 168 -15.75 -7.85 -9.58
N TYR A 169 -15.14 -6.87 -10.26
CA TYR A 169 -15.69 -5.54 -10.49
C TYR A 169 -15.49 -5.10 -11.95
N PRO A 170 -16.09 -5.81 -12.93
CA PRO A 170 -15.86 -5.57 -14.36
C PRO A 170 -16.34 -4.19 -14.85
N GLY A 171 -17.10 -3.45 -14.04
CA GLY A 171 -17.61 -2.12 -14.36
C GLY A 171 -16.55 -1.00 -14.31
N TYR A 172 -15.37 -1.24 -13.76
CA TYR A 172 -14.32 -0.22 -13.60
C TYR A 172 -13.12 -0.45 -14.53
N PRO A 173 -12.47 0.62 -15.01
CA PRO A 173 -11.36 0.54 -15.95
C PRO A 173 -10.03 0.24 -15.24
N TRP A 174 -9.88 -0.96 -14.68
CA TRP A 174 -8.71 -1.36 -13.89
C TRP A 174 -7.36 -1.25 -14.62
N ASP A 175 -7.37 -1.25 -15.95
CA ASP A 175 -6.17 -0.99 -16.77
C ASP A 175 -5.55 0.40 -16.52
N LYS A 176 -6.31 1.36 -15.98
CA LYS A 176 -5.76 2.65 -15.55
C LYS A 176 -4.70 2.51 -14.46
N ALA A 177 -4.74 1.47 -13.64
CA ALA A 177 -3.67 1.19 -12.68
C ALA A 177 -2.35 0.86 -13.39
N VAL A 178 -2.40 0.11 -14.49
CA VAL A 178 -1.22 -0.20 -15.33
C VAL A 178 -0.70 1.09 -15.96
N SER A 179 -1.59 1.88 -16.56
CA SER A 179 -1.21 3.16 -17.17
C SER A 179 -0.53 4.09 -16.16
N LEU A 180 -1.09 4.20 -14.95
CA LEU A 180 -0.52 5.01 -13.88
C LEU A 180 0.89 4.53 -13.47
N LEU A 181 1.08 3.21 -13.28
CA LEU A 181 2.39 2.65 -12.96
C LEU A 181 3.43 2.98 -14.05
N GLU A 182 3.08 2.77 -15.32
CA GLU A 182 3.99 3.05 -16.44
C GLU A 182 4.31 4.55 -16.56
N THR A 183 3.32 5.43 -16.37
CA THR A 183 3.54 6.88 -16.34
C THR A 183 4.51 7.27 -15.22
N LEU A 184 4.30 6.81 -13.99
CA LEU A 184 5.15 7.16 -12.85
C LEU A 184 6.59 6.65 -13.02
N ARG A 185 6.78 5.47 -13.61
CA ARG A 185 8.11 4.93 -13.93
C ARG A 185 8.83 5.75 -14.98
N GLN A 186 8.14 6.14 -16.06
CA GLN A 186 8.70 6.98 -17.12
C GLN A 186 9.05 8.38 -16.62
N ASP A 187 8.14 9.01 -15.86
CA ASP A 187 8.32 10.35 -15.32
C ASP A 187 9.51 10.41 -14.35
N THR A 188 9.74 9.35 -13.57
CA THR A 188 10.89 9.28 -12.66
C THR A 188 12.20 9.07 -13.42
N ALA A 189 12.19 8.33 -14.52
CA ALA A 189 13.36 8.14 -15.39
C ALA A 189 13.72 9.39 -16.20
N ALA A 190 12.72 10.18 -16.59
CA ALA A 190 12.89 11.45 -17.31
C ALA A 190 12.94 12.67 -16.37
N ALA A 191 12.94 12.46 -15.05
CA ALA A 191 12.58 13.46 -14.05
C ALA A 191 13.45 14.72 -14.13
N GLN A 192 12.89 15.73 -14.76
CA GLN A 192 13.22 17.12 -14.52
C GLN A 192 12.24 17.67 -13.48
N ILE A 193 12.77 18.36 -12.46
CA ILE A 193 11.90 19.10 -11.55
C ILE A 193 11.20 20.21 -12.32
N ALA A 194 10.04 20.69 -11.85
CA ALA A 194 9.21 21.63 -12.59
C ALA A 194 9.97 22.89 -13.07
N PHE A 195 10.99 23.32 -12.34
CA PHE A 195 11.85 24.47 -12.66
C PHE A 195 12.88 24.22 -13.79
N GLU A 196 13.12 22.96 -14.18
CA GLU A 196 14.06 22.60 -15.25
C GLU A 196 13.38 22.53 -16.62
N ARG A 197 12.05 22.71 -16.68
CA ARG A 197 11.24 22.65 -17.90
C ARG A 197 11.04 24.03 -18.58
N THR A 198 11.59 25.09 -17.99
CA THR A 198 11.59 26.47 -18.51
C THR A 198 12.92 26.82 -19.15
#